data_AF-A0A9E5DHP3-F1
#
_entry.id   AF-A0A9E5DHP3-F1
#
_cell.length_a   1.000
_cell.length_b   1.000
_cell.length_c   1.000
_cell.angle_alpha   90.00
_cell.angle_beta   90.00
_cell.angle_gamma   90.00
#
_symmetry.space_group_name_H-M   'P 1'
#
loop_
_entity.id
_entity.type
_entity.pdbx_description
1 polymer ?
#
loop_
_entity_poly.entity_id
_entity_poly.type
_entity_poly.pdbx_seq_one_letter_code
_entity_poly.pdbx_strand_id
1 'polypeptide(L)'
;MRKDFIRHIVNPVLNKYMTTPENAKILSEVRRMFQQGESTYGFSVYGGNPLNIAVFLKSSLFSSIVSMLESAGMKHIIDEILRETLEAYSDLSEVREAVEQLLSSTGQANSKTDQLKTLERILQSTGLFEHVEVKNNSIIAETREGWRLEVTALKKGLRLKLTYTESYEGRLEGFIGRVVELAKKISGLRL
;
A
#
# COMPACT_ATOMS: atom_id res chain seq x y z
N MET A 1 19.05 7.83 -22.41
CA MET A 1 19.37 9.05 -21.62
C MET A 1 18.54 9.00 -20.35
N ARG A 2 19.14 9.21 -19.17
CA ARG A 2 18.40 9.09 -17.91
C ARG A 2 17.42 10.25 -17.76
N LYS A 3 16.20 9.97 -17.28
CA LYS A 3 15.17 10.98 -17.04
C LYS A 3 15.59 11.90 -15.91
N ASP A 4 15.64 13.21 -16.13
CA ASP A 4 15.80 14.21 -15.06
C ASP A 4 14.64 14.16 -14.04
N PHE A 5 14.97 14.13 -12.74
CA PHE A 5 13.99 13.95 -11.65
C PHE A 5 12.95 15.08 -11.63
N ILE A 6 13.37 16.34 -11.74
CA ILE A 6 12.43 17.46 -11.69
C ILE A 6 11.64 17.56 -12.99
N ARG A 7 12.34 17.62 -14.13
CA ARG A 7 11.71 17.93 -15.42
C ARG A 7 10.82 16.81 -15.95
N HIS A 8 11.19 15.55 -15.72
CA HIS A 8 10.52 14.41 -16.33
C HIS A 8 9.71 13.54 -15.36
N ILE A 9 9.77 13.78 -14.05
CA ILE A 9 8.97 13.05 -13.05
C ILE A 9 8.13 14.02 -12.23
N VAL A 10 8.76 14.87 -11.43
CA VAL A 10 8.03 15.77 -10.51
C VAL A 10 7.09 16.71 -11.28
N ASN A 11 7.58 17.43 -12.29
CA ASN A 11 6.76 18.40 -13.01
C ASN A 11 5.57 17.77 -13.74
N PRO A 12 5.72 16.67 -14.51
CA PRO A 12 4.59 15.95 -15.11
C PRO A 12 3.54 15.51 -14.08
N VAL A 13 3.98 14.89 -12.97
CA VAL A 13 3.05 14.43 -11.93
C VAL A 13 2.31 15.61 -11.32
N LEU A 14 3.01 16.67 -10.90
CA LEU A 14 2.34 17.85 -10.31
C LEU A 14 1.34 18.49 -11.30
N ASN A 15 1.71 18.63 -12.57
CA ASN A 15 0.84 19.23 -13.59
C ASN A 15 -0.49 18.48 -13.76
N LYS A 16 -0.48 17.14 -13.67
CA LYS A 16 -1.70 16.31 -13.74
C LYS A 16 -2.74 16.67 -12.67
N TYR A 17 -2.29 17.16 -11.52
CA TYR A 17 -3.14 17.47 -10.36
C TYR A 17 -3.45 18.97 -10.18
N MET A 18 -2.89 19.84 -11.04
CA MET A 18 -3.19 21.27 -11.06
C MET A 18 -4.52 21.57 -11.79
N THR A 19 -5.59 20.88 -11.41
CA THR A 19 -6.90 20.99 -12.07
C THR A 19 -7.79 22.10 -11.49
N THR A 20 -7.54 22.52 -10.25
CA THR A 20 -8.26 23.61 -9.58
C THR A 20 -7.30 24.72 -9.18
N PRO A 21 -7.75 25.98 -9.04
CA PRO A 21 -6.89 27.08 -8.58
C PRO A 21 -6.27 26.84 -7.20
N GLU A 22 -7.02 26.19 -6.30
CA GLU A 22 -6.58 25.84 -4.95
C GLU A 22 -5.44 24.83 -4.98
N ASN A 23 -5.61 23.74 -5.74
CA ASN A 23 -4.56 22.74 -5.95
C ASN A 23 -3.36 23.37 -6.64
N ALA A 24 -3.57 24.20 -7.67
CA ALA A 24 -2.49 24.85 -8.41
C ALA A 24 -1.61 25.72 -7.49
N LYS A 25 -2.21 26.43 -6.52
CA LYS A 25 -1.46 27.23 -5.55
C LYS A 25 -0.55 26.36 -4.67
N ILE A 26 -1.09 25.29 -4.09
CA ILE A 26 -0.33 24.38 -3.22
C ILE A 26 0.77 23.67 -4.03
N LEU A 27 0.42 23.13 -5.19
CA LEU A 27 1.35 22.37 -6.03
C LEU A 27 2.44 23.25 -6.66
N SER A 28 2.18 24.54 -6.86
CA SER A 28 3.22 25.49 -7.27
C SER A 28 4.25 25.72 -6.17
N GLU A 29 3.81 25.79 -4.92
CA GLU A 29 4.73 25.89 -3.77
C GLU A 29 5.54 24.60 -3.59
N VAL A 30 4.88 23.44 -3.68
CA VAL A 30 5.56 22.13 -3.70
C VAL A 30 6.61 22.06 -4.82
N ARG A 31 6.27 22.51 -6.04
CA ARG A 31 7.23 22.59 -7.15
C ARG A 31 8.45 23.43 -6.78
N ARG A 32 8.24 24.59 -6.16
CA ARG A 32 9.33 25.48 -5.72
C ARG A 32 10.23 24.78 -4.70
N MET A 33 9.67 24.02 -3.77
CA MET A 33 10.44 23.25 -2.78
C MET A 33 11.27 22.13 -3.44
N PHE A 34 10.72 21.43 -4.43
CA PHE A 34 11.48 20.43 -5.20
C PHE A 34 12.63 21.06 -5.99
N GLN A 35 12.42 22.23 -6.61
CA GLN A 35 13.47 22.99 -7.29
C GLN A 35 14.56 23.48 -6.31
N GLN A 36 14.16 23.93 -5.12
CA GLN A 36 15.10 24.23 -4.05
C GLN A 36 15.92 22.99 -3.67
N GLY A 37 15.30 21.82 -3.63
CA GLY A 37 15.97 20.54 -3.45
C GLY A 37 17.03 20.27 -4.52
N GLU A 38 16.68 20.42 -5.80
CA GLU A 38 17.62 20.21 -6.91
C GLU A 38 18.83 21.15 -6.80
N SER A 39 18.60 22.42 -6.47
CA SER A 39 19.66 23.42 -6.27
C SER A 39 20.56 23.09 -5.07
N THR A 40 19.96 22.64 -3.95
CA THR A 40 20.68 22.37 -2.69
C THR A 40 21.50 21.08 -2.76
N TYR A 41 20.93 20.02 -3.34
CA TYR A 41 21.52 18.68 -3.35
C TYR A 41 22.19 18.34 -4.69
N GLY A 42 21.99 19.14 -5.73
CA GLY A 42 22.68 19.01 -7.02
C GLY A 42 22.42 17.68 -7.71
N PHE A 43 21.17 17.21 -7.78
CA PHE A 43 20.82 15.90 -8.35
C PHE A 43 20.35 15.93 -9.82
N SER A 44 20.48 17.06 -10.51
CA SER A 44 20.13 17.17 -11.93
C SER A 44 20.98 16.24 -12.80
N VAL A 45 20.40 15.69 -13.86
CA VAL A 45 21.17 14.95 -14.88
C VAL A 45 21.98 15.88 -15.80
N TYR A 46 21.75 17.19 -15.75
CA TYR A 46 22.39 18.20 -16.60
C TYR A 46 23.58 18.90 -15.93
N GLY A 47 24.37 18.17 -15.13
CA GLY A 47 25.54 18.72 -14.42
C GLY A 47 25.54 18.50 -12.91
N GLY A 48 24.63 17.68 -12.39
CA GLY A 48 24.64 17.20 -11.01
C GLY A 48 24.94 15.71 -10.90
N ASN A 49 24.68 15.14 -9.73
CA ASN A 49 24.80 13.71 -9.45
C ASN A 49 23.43 13.12 -9.07
N PRO A 50 22.82 12.29 -9.93
CA PRO A 50 21.54 11.63 -9.64
C PRO A 50 21.49 10.79 -8.36
N LEU A 51 22.63 10.31 -7.84
CA LEU A 51 22.68 9.62 -6.54
C LEU A 51 22.24 10.52 -5.39
N ASN A 52 22.39 11.83 -5.53
CA ASN A 52 21.98 12.81 -4.51
C ASN A 52 20.45 12.90 -4.36
N ILE A 53 19.66 12.28 -5.24
CA ILE A 53 18.22 12.08 -5.00
C ILE A 53 18.02 11.32 -3.68
N ALA A 54 18.81 10.28 -3.40
CA ALA A 54 18.71 9.51 -2.17
C ALA A 54 18.96 10.37 -0.92
N VAL A 55 19.89 11.32 -1.03
CA VAL A 55 20.20 12.28 0.06
C VAL A 55 19.03 13.26 0.23
N PHE A 56 18.51 13.80 -0.86
CA PHE A 56 17.35 14.68 -0.84
C PHE A 56 16.11 14.00 -0.25
N LEU A 57 15.83 12.75 -0.63
CA LEU A 57 14.69 11.97 -0.11
C LEU A 57 14.76 11.75 1.41
N LYS A 58 15.96 11.73 1.99
CA LYS A 58 16.18 11.62 3.44
C LYS A 58 16.20 12.97 4.17
N SER A 59 16.02 14.07 3.45
CA SER A 59 16.15 15.42 4.02
C SER A 59 14.90 15.91 4.74
N SER A 60 15.10 16.90 5.62
CA SER A 60 14.00 17.67 6.24
C SER A 60 13.20 18.49 5.21
N LEU A 61 13.83 18.89 4.10
CA LEU A 61 13.14 19.58 3.01
C LEU A 61 12.11 18.66 2.36
N PHE A 62 12.50 17.42 2.02
CA PHE A 62 11.57 16.44 1.47
C PHE A 62 10.46 16.10 2.49
N SER A 63 10.81 15.94 3.76
CA SER A 63 9.82 15.71 4.83
C SER A 63 8.79 16.85 4.92
N SER A 64 9.22 18.10 4.73
CA SER A 64 8.32 19.27 4.67
C SER A 64 7.39 19.22 3.45
N ILE A 65 7.88 18.77 2.30
CA ILE A 65 7.05 18.58 1.09
C ILE A 65 5.96 17.53 1.35
N VAL A 66 6.34 16.38 1.93
CA VAL A 66 5.40 15.31 2.28
C VAL A 66 4.34 15.84 3.23
N SER A 67 4.72 16.53 4.31
CA SER A 67 3.79 17.10 5.29
C SER A 67 2.82 18.10 4.67
N MET A 68 3.29 18.95 3.74
CA MET A 68 2.44 19.90 3.02
C MET A 68 1.38 19.19 2.16
N LEU A 69 1.78 18.17 1.41
CA LEU A 69 0.86 17.38 0.58
C LEU A 69 -0.09 16.53 1.41
N GLU A 70 0.37 15.96 2.53
CA GLU A 70 -0.48 15.21 3.46
C GLU A 70 -1.54 16.11 4.11
N SER A 71 -1.14 17.30 4.57
CA SER A 71 -2.06 18.29 5.16
C SER A 71 -3.13 18.75 4.18
N ALA A 72 -2.82 18.74 2.89
CA ALA A 72 -3.75 19.07 1.81
C ALA A 72 -4.54 17.87 1.28
N GLY A 73 -4.41 16.68 1.87
CA GLY A 73 -5.09 15.46 1.41
C GLY A 73 -4.57 14.90 0.08
N MET A 74 -3.40 15.35 -0.37
CA MET A 74 -2.80 15.03 -1.68
C MET A 74 -1.61 14.06 -1.58
N LYS A 75 -1.58 13.23 -0.53
CA LYS A 75 -0.51 12.25 -0.29
C LYS A 75 -0.20 11.33 -1.49
N HIS A 76 -1.23 10.96 -2.24
CA HIS A 76 -1.11 10.11 -3.43
C HIS A 76 -0.14 10.67 -4.51
N ILE A 77 0.08 11.98 -4.54
CA ILE A 77 1.03 12.64 -5.43
C ILE A 77 2.47 12.25 -5.08
N ILE A 78 2.80 12.15 -3.79
CA ILE A 78 4.12 11.66 -3.35
C ILE A 78 4.32 10.21 -3.76
N ASP A 79 3.29 9.36 -3.57
CA ASP A 79 3.37 7.95 -3.94
C ASP A 79 3.61 7.78 -5.45
N GLU A 80 2.97 8.60 -6.29
CA GLU A 80 3.16 8.60 -7.74
C GLU A 80 4.58 9.06 -8.11
N ILE A 81 5.08 10.17 -7.54
CA ILE A 81 6.45 10.64 -7.75
C ILE A 81 7.47 9.58 -7.36
N LEU A 82 7.30 8.94 -6.20
CA LEU A 82 8.22 7.91 -5.71
C LEU A 82 8.21 6.66 -6.62
N ARG A 83 7.04 6.22 -7.12
CA ARG A 83 6.95 5.09 -8.06
C ARG A 83 7.62 5.39 -9.40
N GLU A 84 7.38 6.56 -9.97
CA GLU A 84 8.05 6.97 -11.21
C GLU A 84 9.57 7.10 -11.02
N THR A 85 10.00 7.54 -9.83
CA THR A 85 11.43 7.59 -9.47
C THR A 85 12.03 6.20 -9.39
N LEU A 86 11.34 5.24 -8.76
CA LEU A 86 11.79 3.87 -8.67
C LEU A 86 12.00 3.25 -10.05
N GLU A 87 11.06 3.50 -10.97
CA GLU A 87 11.13 3.00 -12.34
C GLU A 87 12.31 3.64 -13.11
N ALA A 88 12.45 4.96 -13.03
CA ALA A 88 13.45 5.71 -13.79
C ALA A 88 14.90 5.57 -13.28
N TYR A 89 15.07 5.20 -12.01
CA TYR A 89 16.37 5.11 -11.33
C TYR A 89 16.61 3.73 -10.70
N SER A 90 15.93 2.69 -11.19
CA SER A 90 16.03 1.31 -10.67
C SER A 90 17.44 0.72 -10.71
N ASP A 91 18.31 1.26 -11.57
CA ASP A 91 19.71 0.90 -11.73
C ASP A 91 20.65 1.57 -10.71
N LEU A 92 20.16 2.55 -9.94
CA LEU A 92 20.88 3.14 -8.82
C LEU A 92 20.41 2.56 -7.49
N SER A 93 21.21 1.67 -6.89
CA SER A 93 20.91 1.01 -5.61
C SER A 93 20.49 1.99 -4.51
N GLU A 94 21.23 3.08 -4.34
CA GLU A 94 21.06 4.04 -3.25
C GLU A 94 19.74 4.81 -3.38
N VAL A 95 19.36 5.14 -4.62
CA VAL A 95 18.09 5.82 -4.92
C VAL A 95 16.94 4.82 -4.76
N ARG A 96 17.09 3.61 -5.31
CA ARG A 96 16.11 2.53 -5.16
C ARG A 96 15.80 2.24 -3.70
N GLU A 97 16.83 2.03 -2.87
CA GLU A 97 16.66 1.75 -1.44
C GLU A 97 15.99 2.91 -0.69
N ALA A 98 16.39 4.16 -0.97
CA ALA A 98 15.77 5.33 -0.35
C ALA A 98 14.28 5.44 -0.72
N VAL A 99 13.94 5.20 -1.98
CA VAL A 99 12.56 5.22 -2.48
C VAL A 99 11.76 4.06 -1.90
N GLU A 100 12.30 2.85 -1.83
CA GLU A 100 11.63 1.68 -1.25
C GLU A 100 11.38 1.86 0.25
N GLN A 101 12.34 2.42 0.98
CA GLN A 101 12.16 2.79 2.39
C GLN A 101 11.03 3.81 2.55
N LEU A 102 10.99 4.83 1.68
CA LEU A 102 9.94 5.84 1.69
C LEU A 102 8.59 5.29 1.26
N LEU A 103 8.49 4.46 0.23
CA LEU A 103 7.23 3.82 -0.16
C LEU A 103 6.74 2.85 0.92
N SER A 104 7.66 2.18 1.62
CA SER A 104 7.34 1.32 2.76
C SER A 104 6.82 2.14 3.95
N SER A 105 7.39 3.33 4.20
CA SER A 105 6.98 4.22 5.29
C SER A 105 5.78 5.13 4.94
N THR A 106 5.62 5.47 3.67
CA THR A 106 4.61 6.42 3.16
C THR A 106 3.35 5.69 2.70
N GLY A 107 3.44 4.45 2.19
CA GLY A 107 2.23 3.70 1.86
C GLY A 107 2.46 2.39 1.11
N GLN A 108 2.71 1.30 1.85
CA GLN A 108 2.17 -0.03 1.52
C GLN A 108 2.23 -1.11 2.63
N ALA A 109 2.69 -0.81 3.86
CA ALA A 109 2.63 -1.76 4.97
C ALA A 109 1.31 -1.67 5.79
N ASN A 110 0.92 -0.51 6.33
CA ASN A 110 0.03 -0.50 7.51
C ASN A 110 -1.50 -0.40 7.29
N SER A 111 -2.12 -1.13 6.35
CA SER A 111 -3.60 -1.26 6.46
C SER A 111 -4.21 -2.52 5.87
N LYS A 112 -3.82 -2.99 4.68
CA LYS A 112 -4.50 -4.16 4.08
C LYS A 112 -3.64 -5.40 4.06
N THR A 113 -2.39 -5.29 3.64
CA THR A 113 -1.47 -6.42 3.61
C THR A 113 -1.08 -6.85 5.03
N ASP A 114 -0.88 -5.92 5.96
CA ASP A 114 -0.65 -6.25 7.37
C ASP A 114 -1.91 -6.74 8.08
N GLN A 115 -3.10 -6.24 7.73
CA GLN A 115 -4.36 -6.83 8.21
C GLN A 115 -4.54 -8.25 7.69
N LEU A 116 -4.25 -8.50 6.40
CA LEU A 116 -4.38 -9.83 5.81
C LEU A 116 -3.30 -10.79 6.35
N LYS A 117 -2.07 -10.35 6.57
CA LYS A 117 -1.03 -11.16 7.25
C LYS A 117 -1.36 -11.40 8.73
N THR A 118 -1.97 -10.44 9.41
CA THR A 118 -2.43 -10.61 10.80
C THR A 118 -3.62 -11.58 10.86
N LEU A 119 -4.59 -11.43 9.96
CA LEU A 119 -5.70 -12.37 9.77
C LEU A 119 -5.21 -13.77 9.44
N GLU A 120 -4.24 -13.90 8.54
CA GLU A 120 -3.61 -15.18 8.19
C GLU A 120 -3.02 -15.85 9.43
N ARG A 121 -2.23 -15.13 10.23
CA ARG A 121 -1.66 -15.65 11.48
C ARG A 121 -2.74 -16.01 12.50
N ILE A 122 -3.78 -15.19 12.65
CA ILE A 122 -4.92 -15.49 13.53
C ILE A 122 -5.57 -16.79 13.08
N LEU A 123 -5.93 -16.91 11.80
CA LEU A 123 -6.59 -18.09 11.23
C LEU A 123 -5.71 -19.35 11.38
N GLN A 124 -4.41 -19.27 11.10
CA GLN A 124 -3.46 -20.37 11.31
C GLN A 124 -3.35 -20.76 12.80
N SER A 125 -3.37 -19.78 13.71
CA SER A 125 -3.26 -20.03 15.16
C SER A 125 -4.52 -20.64 15.79
N THR A 126 -5.67 -20.54 15.12
CA THR A 126 -6.94 -21.08 15.66
C THR A 126 -6.98 -22.60 15.71
N GLY A 127 -6.17 -23.29 14.89
CA GLY A 127 -6.27 -24.73 14.69
C GLY A 127 -7.58 -25.19 14.03
N LEU A 128 -8.45 -24.27 13.58
CA LEU A 128 -9.72 -24.58 12.93
C LEU A 128 -9.56 -24.90 11.44
N PHE A 129 -8.54 -24.33 10.80
CA PHE A 129 -8.29 -24.43 9.37
C PHE A 129 -7.03 -25.26 9.12
N GLU A 130 -7.11 -26.21 8.18
CA GLU A 130 -5.95 -27.01 7.74
C GLU A 130 -5.12 -26.28 6.69
N HIS A 131 -5.80 -25.53 5.83
CA HIS A 131 -5.15 -24.78 4.78
C HIS A 131 -5.57 -23.32 4.85
N VAL A 132 -4.60 -22.42 4.82
CA VAL A 132 -4.81 -20.97 4.75
C VAL A 132 -3.92 -20.45 3.64
N GLU A 133 -4.51 -19.86 2.62
CA GLU A 133 -3.82 -19.30 1.46
C GLU A 133 -4.20 -17.83 1.29
N VAL A 134 -3.20 -16.98 1.08
CA VAL A 134 -3.39 -15.57 0.74
C VAL A 134 -3.28 -15.42 -0.77
N LYS A 135 -4.34 -14.93 -1.43
CA LYS A 135 -4.36 -14.64 -2.87
C LYS A 135 -4.76 -13.20 -3.12
N ASN A 136 -3.86 -12.43 -3.72
CA ASN A 136 -4.04 -11.02 -4.07
C ASN A 136 -4.52 -10.14 -2.90
N ASN A 137 -5.82 -10.12 -2.66
CA ASN A 137 -6.53 -9.27 -1.70
C ASN A 137 -7.64 -10.05 -0.95
N SER A 138 -7.53 -11.39 -0.94
CA SER A 138 -8.37 -12.28 -0.15
C SER A 138 -7.55 -13.36 0.56
N ILE A 139 -8.10 -13.84 1.68
CA ILE A 139 -7.63 -15.04 2.37
C ILE A 139 -8.66 -16.13 2.13
N ILE A 140 -8.19 -17.31 1.81
CA ILE A 140 -8.99 -18.51 1.67
C ILE A 140 -8.51 -19.48 2.74
N ALA A 141 -9.41 -19.89 3.63
CA ALA A 141 -9.11 -20.84 4.69
C ALA A 141 -10.09 -22.02 4.63
N GLU A 142 -9.57 -23.24 4.69
CA GLU A 142 -10.34 -24.47 4.53
C GLU A 142 -10.19 -25.36 5.77
N THR A 143 -11.32 -25.93 6.24
CA THR A 143 -11.36 -26.88 7.35
C THR A 143 -11.38 -28.32 6.83
N ARG A 144 -10.98 -29.28 7.66
CA ARG A 144 -11.10 -30.73 7.40
C ARG A 144 -12.50 -31.18 7.02
N GLU A 145 -13.50 -30.48 7.53
CA GLU A 145 -14.91 -30.86 7.37
C GLU A 145 -15.52 -30.33 6.07
N GLY A 146 -14.73 -29.69 5.20
CA GLY A 146 -15.22 -29.15 3.92
C GLY A 146 -15.79 -27.74 4.01
N TRP A 147 -15.42 -26.95 5.04
CA TRP A 147 -15.81 -25.55 5.12
C TRP A 147 -14.73 -24.64 4.56
N ARG A 148 -15.10 -23.80 3.61
CA ARG A 148 -14.25 -22.79 2.99
C ARG A 148 -14.67 -21.39 3.42
N LEU A 149 -13.79 -20.70 4.13
CA LEU A 149 -13.91 -19.30 4.49
C LEU A 149 -13.11 -18.45 3.51
N GLU A 150 -13.77 -17.53 2.83
CA GLU A 150 -13.15 -16.51 2.00
C GLU A 150 -13.32 -15.14 2.66
N VAL A 151 -12.20 -14.48 2.95
CA VAL A 151 -12.16 -13.12 3.53
C VAL A 151 -11.60 -12.18 2.47
N THR A 152 -12.41 -11.27 1.95
CA THR A 152 -11.98 -10.27 0.95
C THR A 152 -11.91 -8.87 1.55
N ALA A 153 -10.78 -8.18 1.35
CA ALA A 153 -10.61 -6.81 1.81
C ALA A 153 -11.21 -5.79 0.82
N LEU A 154 -12.31 -5.14 1.19
CA LEU A 154 -12.98 -4.12 0.37
C LEU A 154 -12.47 -2.71 0.70
N LYS A 155 -12.86 -1.69 -0.09
CA LYS A 155 -12.50 -0.27 0.20
C LYS A 155 -13.06 0.23 1.54
N LYS A 156 -14.13 -0.38 2.06
CA LYS A 156 -14.81 0.00 3.33
C LYS A 156 -15.08 -1.23 4.22
N GLY A 157 -14.04 -1.98 4.56
CA GLY A 157 -14.13 -3.11 5.51
C GLY A 157 -13.86 -4.48 4.87
N LEU A 158 -14.28 -5.54 5.57
CA LEU A 158 -14.07 -6.93 5.18
C LEU A 158 -15.38 -7.59 4.76
N ARG A 159 -15.31 -8.43 3.73
CA ARG A 159 -16.39 -9.36 3.38
C ARG A 159 -15.96 -10.76 3.76
N LEU A 160 -16.78 -11.45 4.56
CA LEU A 160 -16.59 -12.85 4.87
C LEU A 160 -17.63 -13.67 4.12
N LYS A 161 -17.20 -14.74 3.46
CA LYS A 161 -18.05 -15.70 2.78
C LYS A 161 -17.67 -17.10 3.26
N LEU A 162 -18.62 -17.78 3.90
CA LEU A 162 -18.45 -19.16 4.32
C LEU A 162 -19.22 -20.07 3.34
N THR A 163 -18.54 -21.07 2.78
CA THR A 163 -19.11 -22.01 1.80
C THR A 163 -18.83 -23.43 2.26
N TYR A 164 -19.82 -24.31 2.20
CA TYR A 164 -19.61 -25.74 2.38
C TYR A 164 -19.35 -26.38 1.02
N THR A 165 -18.24 -27.12 0.87
CA THR A 165 -17.79 -27.66 -0.42
C THR A 165 -18.01 -29.16 -0.57
N GLU A 166 -18.41 -29.84 0.50
CA GLU A 166 -18.61 -31.28 0.55
C GLU A 166 -20.09 -31.69 0.47
N SER A 167 -20.34 -33.00 0.35
CA SER A 167 -21.68 -33.58 0.42
C SER A 167 -22.06 -33.81 1.88
N TYR A 168 -23.17 -33.22 2.36
CA TYR A 168 -23.62 -33.43 3.74
C TYR A 168 -24.67 -34.53 3.82
N GLU A 169 -24.35 -35.64 4.50
CA GLU A 169 -25.24 -36.81 4.63
C GLU A 169 -26.06 -36.85 5.95
N GLY A 170 -26.24 -35.71 6.61
CA GLY A 170 -26.98 -35.61 7.89
C GLY A 170 -28.32 -34.89 7.81
N ARG A 171 -28.97 -34.74 8.96
CA ARG A 171 -30.19 -33.90 9.08
C ARG A 171 -29.86 -32.41 8.95
N LEU A 172 -30.75 -31.67 8.30
CA LEU A 172 -30.63 -30.22 8.05
C LEU A 172 -30.40 -29.42 9.35
N GLU A 173 -31.05 -29.81 10.44
CA GLU A 173 -30.89 -29.18 11.77
C GLU A 173 -29.46 -29.31 12.29
N GLY A 174 -28.83 -30.47 12.08
CA GLY A 174 -27.42 -30.69 12.41
C GLY A 174 -26.49 -29.85 11.54
N PHE A 175 -26.82 -29.67 10.26
CA PHE A 175 -26.07 -28.81 9.35
C PHE A 175 -26.11 -27.35 9.79
N ILE A 176 -27.31 -26.82 10.06
CA ILE A 176 -27.51 -25.45 10.54
C ILE A 176 -26.82 -25.25 11.89
N GLY A 177 -26.88 -26.24 12.80
CA GLY A 177 -26.17 -26.21 14.07
C GLY A 177 -24.67 -25.99 13.89
N ARG A 178 -24.03 -26.72 12.95
CA ARG A 178 -22.61 -26.55 12.62
C ARG A 178 -22.31 -25.18 12.03
N VAL A 179 -23.17 -24.64 11.16
CA VAL A 179 -23.01 -23.30 10.59
C VAL A 179 -22.98 -22.24 11.69
N VAL A 180 -23.92 -22.32 12.64
CA VAL A 180 -24.00 -21.39 13.78
C VAL A 180 -22.78 -21.51 14.69
N GLU A 181 -22.29 -22.72 14.93
CA GLU A 181 -21.09 -22.95 15.74
C GLU A 181 -19.84 -22.35 15.10
N LEU A 182 -19.66 -22.56 13.78
CA LEU A 182 -18.57 -21.95 13.01
C LEU A 182 -18.67 -20.43 13.00
N ALA A 183 -19.87 -19.87 12.79
CA ALA A 183 -20.07 -18.43 12.83
C ALA A 183 -19.72 -17.83 14.21
N LYS A 184 -20.08 -18.51 15.30
CA LYS A 184 -19.70 -18.11 16.67
C LYS A 184 -18.19 -18.13 16.86
N LYS A 185 -17.51 -19.21 16.45
CA LYS A 185 -16.05 -19.34 16.54
C LYS A 185 -15.35 -18.22 15.75
N ILE A 186 -15.82 -17.91 14.54
CA ILE A 186 -15.28 -16.83 13.70
C ILE A 186 -15.56 -15.45 14.34
N SER A 187 -16.77 -15.23 14.87
CA SER A 187 -17.12 -13.96 15.54
C SER A 187 -16.35 -13.71 16.85
N GLY A 188 -15.89 -14.78 17.49
CA GLY A 188 -15.07 -14.73 18.70
C GLY A 188 -13.58 -14.47 18.43
N LEU A 189 -13.15 -14.53 17.17
CA LEU A 189 -11.83 -14.07 16.77
C LEU A 189 -11.81 -12.55 16.95
N ARG A 190 -10.96 -12.06 17.85
CA ARG A 190 -10.68 -10.62 17.96
C ARG A 190 -9.92 -10.17 16.72
N LEU A 191 -10.68 -9.81 15.70
CA LEU A 191 -10.22 -9.24 14.42
C LEU A 191 -9.92 -7.74 14.55
#